data_AF-A0A7S0YVJ1-F1
#
_entry.id   AF-A0A7S0YVJ1-F1
#
_cell.length_a   1.000
_cell.length_b   1.000
_cell.length_c   1.000
_cell.angle_alpha   90.00
_cell.angle_beta   90.00
_cell.angle_gamma   90.00
#
_symmetry.space_group_name_H-M   'P 1'
#
loop_
_entity.id
_entity.type
_entity.pdbx_description
1 polymer ?
#
loop_
_entity_poly.entity_id
_entity_poly.type
_entity_poly.pdbx_seq_one_letter_code
_entity_poly.pdbx_strand_id
1 'polypeptide(L)'
;EVQKQLRMRELVGEVRGGLSEVWDAMRLSEEGRALFCPFYAEVFDDASLQQHEEKLALDKARLERMQPLIKMVERREQIRAEEAAMIAAQSDPNRLLGRGRGAAQALKQEEKVRNMVSKELPRVTEKLRAAIAEYEAAEGAPFELSGRSVLECLGEEDAAAALAKQESARQRGRSVPAADRCAKTPRVDPLNQSLNASVCGA
;
A
#
# COMPACT_ATOMS: atom_id res chain seq x y z
N GLU A 1 -52.84 15.53 7.92
CA GLU A 1 -51.98 14.53 8.59
C GLU A 1 -51.07 13.77 7.64
N VAL A 2 -51.59 13.18 6.55
CA VAL A 2 -50.78 12.46 5.53
C VAL A 2 -49.60 13.30 4.99
N GLN A 3 -49.83 14.57 4.62
CA GLN A 3 -48.76 15.45 4.16
C GLN A 3 -47.69 15.78 5.22
N LYS A 4 -48.03 15.69 6.51
CA LYS A 4 -47.06 15.90 7.59
C LYS A 4 -46.16 14.67 7.71
N GLN A 5 -46.75 13.47 7.65
CA GLN A 5 -46.01 12.20 7.69
C GLN A 5 -45.08 12.04 6.48
N LEU A 6 -45.53 12.41 5.28
CA LEU A 6 -44.68 12.39 4.08
C LEU A 6 -43.46 13.31 4.22
N ARG A 7 -43.68 14.54 4.71
CA ARG A 7 -42.58 15.48 4.98
C ARG A 7 -41.61 14.97 6.03
N MET A 8 -42.09 14.33 7.10
CA MET A 8 -41.19 13.71 8.09
C MET A 8 -40.34 12.60 7.50
N ARG A 9 -40.93 11.77 6.63
CA ARG A 9 -40.20 10.72 5.94
C ARG A 9 -39.10 11.29 5.04
N GLU A 10 -39.37 12.38 4.35
CA GLU A 10 -38.38 13.09 3.52
C GLU A 10 -37.22 13.63 4.37
N LEU A 11 -37.52 14.36 5.45
CA LEU A 11 -36.48 14.91 6.33
C LEU A 11 -35.59 13.82 6.96
N VAL A 12 -36.19 12.75 7.49
CA VAL A 12 -35.42 11.61 8.02
C VAL A 12 -34.58 10.97 6.91
N GLY A 13 -35.13 10.87 5.69
CA GLY A 13 -34.42 10.37 4.51
C GLY A 13 -33.19 11.21 4.16
N GLU A 14 -33.31 12.55 4.19
CA GLU A 14 -32.19 13.47 3.95
C GLU A 14 -31.08 13.30 4.98
N VAL A 15 -31.43 13.24 6.26
CA VAL A 15 -30.44 13.06 7.35
C VAL A 15 -29.78 11.69 7.26
N ARG A 16 -30.51 10.62 6.91
CA ARG A 16 -29.94 9.29 6.64
C ARG A 16 -29.00 9.29 5.43
N GLY A 17 -29.31 10.05 4.39
CA GLY A 17 -28.41 10.29 3.27
C GLY A 17 -27.09 10.91 3.73
N GLY A 18 -27.17 11.98 4.52
CA GLY A 18 -25.99 12.63 5.11
C GLY A 18 -25.18 11.71 6.03
N LEU A 19 -25.84 10.86 6.82
CA LEU A 19 -25.16 9.84 7.63
C LEU A 19 -24.39 8.85 6.76
N SER A 20 -25.00 8.39 5.66
CA SER A 20 -24.37 7.46 4.72
C SER A 20 -23.12 8.07 4.11
N GLU A 21 -23.19 9.32 3.65
CA GLU A 21 -22.04 10.04 3.10
C GLU A 21 -20.90 10.18 4.11
N VAL A 22 -21.21 10.52 5.36
CA VAL A 22 -20.21 10.65 6.43
C VAL A 22 -19.60 9.29 6.78
N TRP A 23 -20.41 8.23 6.82
CA TRP A 23 -19.92 6.86 7.03
C TRP A 23 -19.05 6.36 5.87
N ASP A 24 -19.39 6.71 4.63
CA ASP A 24 -18.58 6.41 3.43
C ASP A 24 -17.23 7.14 3.50
N ALA A 25 -17.25 8.43 3.86
CA ALA A 25 -16.03 9.22 4.02
C ALA A 25 -15.12 8.68 5.13
N MET A 26 -15.68 8.19 6.24
CA MET A 26 -14.93 7.53 7.31
C MET A 26 -14.52 6.08 6.95
N ARG A 27 -14.95 5.56 5.80
CA ARG A 27 -14.80 4.15 5.40
C ARG A 27 -15.32 3.18 6.48
N LEU A 28 -16.41 3.55 7.16
CA LEU A 28 -16.99 2.75 8.25
C LEU A 28 -17.52 1.41 7.70
N SER A 29 -17.22 0.30 8.41
CA SER A 29 -17.70 -1.03 8.05
C SER A 29 -19.23 -1.12 8.11
N GLU A 30 -19.81 -2.04 7.33
CA GLU A 30 -21.25 -2.29 7.37
C GLU A 30 -21.72 -2.71 8.76
N GLU A 31 -20.91 -3.50 9.47
CA GLU A 31 -21.15 -3.90 10.86
C GLU A 31 -21.22 -2.67 11.78
N GLY A 32 -20.31 -1.71 11.62
CA GLY A 32 -20.30 -0.46 12.37
C GLY A 32 -21.52 0.42 12.08
N ARG A 33 -22.00 0.45 10.83
CA ARG A 33 -23.24 1.15 10.46
C ARG A 33 -24.47 0.49 11.07
N ALA A 34 -24.50 -0.85 11.09
CA ALA A 34 -25.60 -1.65 11.62
C ALA A 34 -25.84 -1.42 13.13
N LEU A 35 -24.80 -1.00 13.88
CA LEU A 35 -24.91 -0.66 15.30
C LEU A 35 -25.87 0.52 15.55
N PHE A 36 -26.07 1.41 14.58
CA PHE A 36 -27.08 2.46 14.67
C PHE A 36 -28.43 1.94 14.14
N CYS A 37 -29.07 1.04 14.90
CA CYS A 37 -30.35 0.43 14.55
C CYS A 37 -31.47 1.41 14.11
N PRO A 38 -31.61 2.63 14.69
CA PRO A 38 -32.60 3.62 14.25
C PRO A 38 -32.52 3.97 12.76
N PHE A 39 -31.36 3.79 12.12
CA PHE A 39 -31.18 3.98 10.68
C PHE A 39 -32.09 3.09 9.82
N TYR A 40 -32.42 1.89 10.32
CA TYR A 40 -33.21 0.89 9.57
C TYR A 40 -34.68 0.84 10.02
N ALA A 41 -35.04 1.57 11.06
CA ALA A 41 -36.40 1.61 11.57
C ALA A 41 -37.33 2.39 10.63
N GLU A 42 -38.56 1.93 10.41
CA GLU A 42 -39.60 2.65 9.67
C GLU A 42 -40.42 3.59 10.57
N VAL A 43 -39.72 4.31 11.46
CA VAL A 43 -40.33 5.28 12.40
C VAL A 43 -39.98 6.69 11.96
N PHE A 44 -41.01 7.48 11.64
CA PHE A 44 -40.89 8.83 11.08
C PHE A 44 -41.68 9.83 11.93
N ASP A 45 -41.14 10.11 13.12
CA ASP A 45 -41.63 11.11 14.06
C ASP A 45 -40.52 12.12 14.42
N ASP A 46 -40.88 13.15 15.16
CA ASP A 46 -39.96 14.23 15.53
C ASP A 46 -38.78 13.70 16.39
N ALA A 47 -39.03 12.67 17.22
CA ALA A 47 -38.00 12.03 18.04
C ALA A 47 -36.97 11.26 17.20
N SER A 48 -37.44 10.49 16.21
CA SER A 48 -36.58 9.80 15.24
C SER A 48 -35.72 10.81 14.48
N LEU A 49 -36.31 11.90 13.97
CA LEU A 49 -35.55 12.94 13.26
C LEU A 49 -34.43 13.52 14.13
N GLN A 50 -34.76 13.94 15.35
CA GLN A 50 -33.78 14.50 16.29
C GLN A 50 -32.64 13.50 16.57
N GLN A 51 -32.96 12.21 16.77
CA GLN A 51 -31.95 11.19 17.01
C GLN A 51 -30.97 11.04 15.83
N HIS A 52 -31.46 11.13 14.59
CA HIS A 52 -30.61 11.07 13.40
C HIS A 52 -29.75 12.33 13.24
N GLU A 53 -30.30 13.51 13.55
CA GLU A 53 -29.57 14.79 13.49
C GLU A 53 -28.43 14.83 14.52
N GLU A 54 -28.69 14.40 15.76
CA GLU A 54 -27.68 14.29 16.81
C GLU A 54 -26.57 13.30 16.40
N LYS A 55 -26.95 12.14 15.86
CA LYS A 55 -25.99 11.16 15.37
C LYS A 55 -25.15 11.71 14.22
N LEU A 56 -25.76 12.43 13.28
CA LEU A 56 -25.07 13.06 12.16
C LEU A 56 -24.07 14.12 12.64
N ALA A 57 -24.44 14.94 13.62
CA ALA A 57 -23.54 15.92 14.20
C ALA A 57 -22.34 15.27 14.89
N LEU A 58 -22.55 14.20 15.65
CA LEU A 58 -21.49 13.42 16.29
C LEU A 58 -20.54 12.79 15.27
N ASP A 59 -21.09 12.17 14.22
CA ASP A 59 -20.28 11.51 13.20
C ASP A 59 -19.51 12.52 12.34
N LYS A 60 -20.07 13.71 12.08
CA LYS A 60 -19.34 14.81 11.42
C LYS A 60 -18.16 15.28 12.28
N ALA A 61 -18.37 15.51 13.57
CA ALA A 61 -17.30 15.90 14.48
C ALA A 61 -16.20 14.82 14.58
N ARG A 62 -16.59 13.54 14.57
CA ARG A 62 -15.64 12.42 14.51
C ARG A 62 -14.87 12.41 13.18
N LEU A 63 -15.55 12.57 12.05
CA LEU A 63 -14.92 12.63 10.73
C LEU A 63 -13.90 13.76 10.64
N GLU A 64 -14.17 14.94 11.21
CA GLU A 64 -13.21 16.05 11.23
C GLU A 64 -11.89 15.68 11.94
N ARG A 65 -11.97 14.95 13.05
CA ARG A 65 -10.79 14.45 13.79
C ARG A 65 -10.07 13.34 13.03
N MET A 66 -10.81 12.47 12.34
CA MET A 66 -10.25 11.38 11.55
C MET A 66 -9.68 11.85 10.19
N GLN A 67 -10.17 12.94 9.62
CA GLN A 67 -9.80 13.43 8.29
C GLN A 67 -8.28 13.55 8.06
N PRO A 68 -7.47 14.12 8.97
CA PRO A 68 -6.01 14.17 8.77
C PRO A 68 -5.39 12.78 8.68
N LEU A 69 -5.88 11.81 9.47
CA LEU A 69 -5.40 10.42 9.43
C LEU A 69 -5.78 9.74 8.12
N ILE A 70 -7.03 9.88 7.69
CA ILE A 70 -7.53 9.33 6.41
C ILE A 70 -6.70 9.85 5.24
N LYS A 71 -6.38 11.15 5.21
CA LYS A 71 -5.50 11.75 4.19
C LYS A 71 -4.08 11.16 4.20
N MET A 72 -3.53 10.86 5.38
CA MET A 72 -2.22 10.20 5.48
C MET A 72 -2.28 8.76 4.96
N VAL A 73 -3.34 8.02 5.26
CA VAL A 73 -3.59 6.68 4.71
C VAL A 73 -3.69 6.74 3.19
N GLU A 74 -4.49 7.65 2.64
CA GLU A 74 -4.64 7.83 1.19
C GLU A 74 -3.32 8.17 0.50
N ARG A 75 -2.52 9.07 1.11
CA ARG A 75 -1.18 9.39 0.57
C ARG A 75 -0.29 8.16 0.53
N ARG A 76 -0.35 7.31 1.56
CA ARG A 76 0.40 6.07 1.63
C ARG A 76 -0.06 5.05 0.57
N GLU A 77 -1.37 4.86 0.43
CA GLU A 77 -1.99 4.00 -0.58
C GLU A 77 -1.59 4.45 -1.99
N GLN A 78 -1.58 5.76 -2.25
CA GLN A 78 -1.13 6.34 -3.52
C GLN A 78 0.33 5.97 -3.83
N ILE A 79 1.26 6.17 -2.88
CA ILE A 79 2.67 5.85 -3.10
C ILE A 79 2.86 4.35 -3.40
N ARG A 80 2.11 3.47 -2.72
CA ARG A 80 2.14 2.03 -2.99
C ARG A 80 1.53 1.65 -4.33
N ALA A 81 0.46 2.30 -4.74
CA ALA A 81 -0.12 2.09 -6.06
C ALA A 81 0.87 2.50 -7.17
N GLU A 82 1.57 3.62 -6.99
CA GLU A 82 2.65 4.06 -7.90
C GLU A 82 3.80 3.05 -7.95
N GLU A 83 4.20 2.48 -6.81
CA GLU A 83 5.21 1.40 -6.75
C GLU A 83 4.76 0.15 -7.52
N ALA A 84 3.54 -0.32 -7.28
CA ALA A 84 2.99 -1.49 -7.96
C ALA A 84 2.89 -1.28 -9.48
N ALA A 85 2.48 -0.09 -9.91
CA ALA A 85 2.45 0.29 -11.33
C ALA A 85 3.85 0.31 -11.96
N MET A 86 4.86 0.79 -11.22
CA MET A 86 6.26 0.75 -11.66
C MET A 86 6.76 -0.69 -11.83
N ILE A 87 6.49 -1.58 -10.87
CA ILE A 87 6.90 -2.99 -10.93
C ILE A 87 6.22 -3.69 -12.12
N ALA A 88 4.92 -3.46 -12.32
CA ALA A 88 4.20 -3.99 -13.47
C ALA A 88 4.82 -3.54 -14.80
N ALA A 89 5.14 -2.24 -14.93
CA ALA A 89 5.81 -1.70 -16.10
C ALA A 89 7.23 -2.24 -16.31
N GLN A 90 7.96 -2.60 -15.23
CA GLN A 90 9.27 -3.24 -15.32
C GLN A 90 9.20 -4.69 -15.81
N SER A 91 8.09 -5.38 -15.51
CA SER A 91 7.88 -6.78 -15.92
C SER A 91 7.42 -6.96 -17.37
N ASP A 92 7.09 -5.88 -18.09
CA ASP A 92 6.63 -5.94 -19.48
C ASP A 92 7.79 -6.24 -20.46
N PRO A 93 7.80 -7.41 -21.14
CA PRO A 93 8.85 -7.78 -22.10
C PRO A 93 8.92 -6.84 -23.32
N ASN A 94 7.84 -6.12 -23.66
CA ASN A 94 7.84 -5.14 -24.76
C ASN A 94 8.61 -3.85 -24.41
N ARG A 95 8.98 -3.61 -23.15
CA ARG A 95 9.81 -2.46 -22.72
C ARG A 95 11.15 -2.40 -23.44
N LEU A 96 11.74 -3.55 -23.78
CA LEU A 96 13.03 -3.62 -24.47
C LEU A 96 12.94 -3.22 -25.95
N LEU A 97 11.75 -3.36 -26.57
CA LEU A 97 11.49 -3.01 -27.97
C LEU A 97 11.17 -1.52 -28.13
N GLY A 98 10.66 -0.88 -27.08
CA GLY A 98 10.26 0.54 -27.03
C GLY A 98 11.37 1.52 -26.61
N ARG A 99 12.57 1.45 -27.20
CA ARG A 99 13.70 2.36 -26.89
C ARG A 99 13.57 3.77 -27.54
N GLY A 100 12.35 4.30 -27.64
CA GLY A 100 12.03 5.58 -28.30
C GLY A 100 12.17 6.83 -27.42
N ARG A 101 11.73 7.99 -27.94
CA ARG A 101 11.79 9.32 -27.29
C ARG A 101 11.22 9.40 -25.86
N GLY A 102 10.40 8.44 -25.42
CA GLY A 102 9.81 8.39 -24.07
C GLY A 102 10.65 7.65 -23.00
N ALA A 103 11.70 6.92 -23.39
CA ALA A 103 12.46 6.07 -22.45
C ALA A 103 13.17 6.88 -21.35
N ALA A 104 13.69 8.06 -21.67
CA ALA A 104 14.33 8.94 -20.69
C ALA A 104 13.32 9.53 -19.70
N GLN A 105 12.08 9.76 -20.12
CA GLN A 105 11.01 10.27 -19.25
C GLN A 105 10.50 9.16 -18.32
N ALA A 106 10.33 7.95 -18.85
CA ALA A 106 10.00 6.76 -18.06
C ALA A 106 11.06 6.48 -16.98
N LEU A 107 12.35 6.50 -17.34
CA LEU A 107 13.44 6.31 -16.37
C LEU A 107 13.44 7.37 -15.25
N LYS A 108 13.18 8.64 -15.59
CA LYS A 108 13.06 9.71 -14.58
C LYS A 108 11.86 9.52 -13.66
N GLN A 109 10.74 9.05 -14.19
CA GLN A 109 9.54 8.74 -13.41
C GLN A 109 9.78 7.53 -12.49
N GLU A 110 10.43 6.48 -12.99
CA GLU A 110 10.85 5.31 -12.20
C GLU A 110 11.75 5.71 -11.03
N GLU A 111 12.78 6.53 -11.27
CA GLU A 111 13.69 6.98 -10.22
C GLU A 111 12.99 7.89 -9.19
N LYS A 112 12.03 8.72 -9.64
CA LYS A 112 11.20 9.53 -8.75
C LYS A 112 10.34 8.64 -7.83
N VAL A 113 9.63 7.67 -8.39
CA VAL A 113 8.78 6.75 -7.60
C VAL A 113 9.65 5.93 -6.66
N ARG A 114 10.83 5.46 -7.08
CA ARG A 114 11.77 4.75 -6.19
C ARG A 114 12.25 5.61 -5.02
N ASN A 115 12.50 6.90 -5.25
CA ASN A 115 12.83 7.86 -4.20
C ASN A 115 11.65 8.08 -3.24
N MET A 116 10.42 8.18 -3.77
CA MET A 116 9.21 8.31 -2.95
C MET A 116 8.99 7.07 -2.08
N VAL A 117 9.11 5.87 -2.65
CA VAL A 117 8.99 4.60 -1.92
C VAL A 117 10.07 4.47 -0.84
N SER A 118 11.33 4.79 -1.16
CA SER A 118 12.43 4.60 -0.21
C SER A 118 12.49 5.64 0.91
N LYS A 119 11.98 6.86 0.69
CA LYS A 119 12.11 7.97 1.65
C LYS A 119 10.77 8.47 2.18
N GLU A 120 9.80 8.67 1.31
CA GLU A 120 8.50 9.26 1.66
C GLU A 120 7.58 8.23 2.31
N LEU A 121 7.48 7.01 1.75
CA LEU A 121 6.65 5.94 2.31
C LEU A 121 6.97 5.60 3.78
N PRO A 122 8.25 5.36 4.19
CA PRO A 122 8.55 5.10 5.59
C PRO A 122 8.25 6.31 6.47
N ARG A 123 8.55 7.53 6.00
CA ARG A 123 8.27 8.77 6.75
C ARG A 123 6.77 8.98 6.97
N VAL A 124 5.93 8.72 5.95
CA VAL A 124 4.47 8.80 6.07
C VAL A 124 3.96 7.70 7.00
N THR A 125 4.52 6.49 6.91
CA THR A 125 4.12 5.36 7.75
C THR A 125 4.43 5.59 9.23
N GLU A 126 5.62 6.10 9.57
CA GLU A 126 5.97 6.42 10.97
C GLU A 126 5.09 7.54 11.53
N LYS A 127 4.87 8.61 10.76
CA LYS A 127 3.97 9.69 11.16
C LYS A 127 2.54 9.20 11.36
N LEU A 128 2.06 8.34 10.46
CA LEU A 128 0.73 7.75 10.55
C LEU A 128 0.60 6.91 11.83
N ARG A 129 1.61 6.10 12.18
CA ARG A 129 1.60 5.32 13.43
C ARG A 129 1.51 6.21 14.67
N ALA A 130 2.31 7.27 14.73
CA ALA A 130 2.27 8.21 15.85
C ALA A 130 0.91 8.93 15.95
N ALA A 131 0.40 9.43 14.83
CA ALA A 131 -0.86 10.15 14.79
C ALA A 131 -2.06 9.24 15.13
N ILE A 132 -2.04 7.97 14.70
CA ILE A 132 -3.08 7.01 15.10
C ILE A 132 -2.99 6.71 16.60
N ALA A 133 -1.81 6.49 17.15
CA ALA A 133 -1.66 6.22 18.58
C ALA A 133 -2.17 7.39 19.45
N GLU A 134 -1.92 8.63 19.02
CA GLU A 134 -2.49 9.83 19.68
C GLU A 134 -4.01 9.88 19.58
N TYR A 135 -4.58 9.55 18.42
CA TYR A 135 -6.02 9.49 18.21
C TYR A 135 -6.69 8.41 19.06
N GLU A 136 -6.15 7.20 19.10
CA GLU A 136 -6.68 6.10 19.90
C GLU A 136 -6.63 6.40 21.40
N ALA A 137 -5.57 7.08 21.86
CA ALA A 137 -5.46 7.55 23.25
C ALA A 137 -6.50 8.62 23.60
N ALA A 138 -6.86 9.49 22.64
CA ALA A 138 -7.83 10.57 22.84
C ALA A 138 -9.29 10.08 22.78
N GLU A 139 -9.62 9.21 21.82
CA GLU A 139 -10.99 8.69 21.63
C GLU A 139 -11.29 7.45 22.46
N GLY A 140 -10.25 6.73 22.92
CA GLY A 140 -10.41 5.46 23.65
C GLY A 140 -10.91 4.30 22.78
N ALA A 141 -10.83 4.43 21.45
CA ALA A 141 -11.28 3.45 20.48
C ALA A 141 -10.26 3.28 19.36
N PRO A 142 -10.09 2.07 18.81
CA PRO A 142 -9.15 1.80 17.74
C PRO A 142 -9.50 2.58 16.46
N PHE A 143 -8.47 2.99 15.72
CA PHE A 143 -8.66 3.62 14.41
C PHE A 143 -8.81 2.54 13.33
N GLU A 144 -10.06 2.28 12.98
CA GLU A 144 -10.43 1.26 12.01
C GLU A 144 -10.94 1.88 10.71
N LEU A 145 -10.48 1.33 9.59
CA LEU A 145 -11.02 1.62 8.26
C LEU A 145 -11.51 0.30 7.64
N SER A 146 -12.76 0.29 7.18
CA SER A 146 -13.43 -0.88 6.61
C SER A 146 -13.38 -2.12 7.50
N GLY A 147 -13.44 -1.94 8.83
CA GLY A 147 -13.45 -3.01 9.82
C GLY A 147 -12.07 -3.62 10.13
N ARG A 148 -10.98 -2.97 9.71
CA ARG A 148 -9.62 -3.39 10.07
C ARG A 148 -8.87 -2.26 10.75
N SER A 149 -8.17 -2.59 11.83
CA SER A 149 -7.25 -1.66 12.49
C SER A 149 -6.10 -1.31 11.56
N VAL A 150 -5.90 -0.02 11.32
CA VAL A 150 -4.81 0.43 10.44
C VAL A 150 -3.46 0.13 11.08
N LEU A 151 -3.32 0.22 12.40
CA LEU A 151 -2.07 -0.13 13.09
C LEU A 151 -1.72 -1.61 12.91
N GLU A 152 -2.70 -2.50 13.02
CA GLU A 152 -2.49 -3.94 12.83
C GLU A 152 -2.08 -4.24 11.38
N CYS A 153 -2.80 -3.68 10.39
CA CYS A 153 -2.43 -3.81 8.98
C CYS A 153 -1.00 -3.33 8.71
N LEU A 154 -0.58 -2.21 9.32
CA LEU A 154 0.80 -1.72 9.20
C LEU A 154 1.83 -2.66 9.85
N GLY A 155 1.47 -3.36 10.92
CA GLY A 155 2.34 -4.34 11.58
C GLY A 155 2.48 -5.63 10.79
N GLU A 156 1.38 -6.14 10.23
CA GLU A 156 1.36 -7.31 9.36
C GLU A 156 2.25 -7.12 8.12
N GLU A 157 2.18 -5.93 7.50
CA GLU A 157 3.00 -5.59 6.34
C GLU A 157 4.50 -5.55 6.65
N ASP A 158 4.88 -5.02 7.82
CA ASP A 158 6.27 -5.00 8.27
C ASP A 158 6.77 -6.43 8.55
N ALA A 159 5.91 -7.27 9.16
CA ALA A 159 6.21 -8.68 9.42
C ALA A 159 6.39 -9.47 8.12
N ALA A 160 5.49 -9.27 7.15
CA ALA A 160 5.58 -9.89 5.82
C ALA A 160 6.86 -9.47 5.09
N ALA A 161 7.23 -8.17 5.16
CA ALA A 161 8.47 -7.68 4.57
C ALA A 161 9.73 -8.27 5.25
N ALA A 162 9.69 -8.47 6.57
CA ALA A 162 10.78 -9.12 7.30
C ALA A 162 10.95 -10.59 6.92
N LEU A 163 9.86 -11.34 6.77
CA LEU A 163 9.87 -12.73 6.33
C LEU A 163 10.43 -12.88 4.92
N ALA A 164 9.97 -12.07 3.96
CA ALA A 164 10.47 -12.09 2.58
C ALA A 164 11.99 -11.80 2.49
N LYS A 165 12.50 -10.88 3.33
CA LYS A 165 13.94 -10.62 3.44
C LYS A 165 14.69 -11.83 4.01
N GLN A 166 14.13 -12.51 5.00
CA GLN A 166 14.74 -13.68 5.63
C GLN A 166 14.78 -14.87 4.66
N GLU A 167 13.71 -15.10 3.89
CA GLU A 167 13.64 -16.14 2.86
C GLU A 167 14.62 -15.90 1.72
N SER A 168 14.69 -14.67 1.20
CA SER A 168 15.66 -14.32 0.15
C SER A 168 17.12 -14.42 0.63
N ALA A 169 17.40 -14.10 1.90
CA ALA A 169 18.71 -14.32 2.51
C ALA A 169 19.04 -15.83 2.64
N ARG A 170 18.07 -16.66 3.05
CA ARG A 170 18.22 -18.12 3.13
C ARG A 170 18.43 -18.76 1.75
N GLN A 171 17.73 -18.30 0.71
CA GLN A 171 17.91 -18.78 -0.65
C GLN A 171 19.31 -18.42 -1.21
N ARG A 172 19.82 -17.22 -0.91
CA ARG A 172 21.19 -16.82 -1.25
C ARG A 172 22.28 -17.58 -0.48
N GLY A 173 22.00 -17.98 0.76
CA GLY A 173 22.91 -18.81 1.57
C GLY A 173 22.94 -20.29 1.18
N ARG A 174 21.96 -20.77 0.41
CA ARG A 174 21.89 -22.17 -0.06
C ARG A 174 22.57 -22.38 -1.42
N SER A 175 22.82 -21.31 -2.18
CA SER A 175 23.68 -21.36 -3.38
C SER A 175 25.15 -21.19 -2.96
N VAL A 176 25.83 -22.33 -2.79
CA VAL A 176 27.30 -22.61 -2.84
C VAL A 176 27.78 -23.37 -1.58
N PRO A 177 28.07 -24.68 -1.67
CA PRO A 177 29.24 -25.23 -1.02
C PRO A 177 30.46 -25.00 -1.92
N ALA A 178 31.41 -24.22 -1.43
CA ALA A 178 32.74 -24.13 -2.02
C ALA A 178 33.47 -25.46 -1.75
N ALA A 179 33.69 -26.25 -2.79
CA ALA A 179 34.67 -27.34 -2.78
C ALA A 179 35.83 -26.97 -3.71
N ASP A 180 36.81 -26.30 -3.09
CA ASP A 180 38.25 -26.46 -3.24
C ASP A 180 38.93 -26.68 -4.61
N ARG A 181 39.87 -25.74 -4.86
CA ARG A 181 41.24 -25.91 -5.38
C ARG A 181 41.48 -25.97 -6.90
N CYS A 182 41.78 -24.78 -7.40
CA CYS A 182 42.86 -24.43 -8.33
C CYS A 182 43.89 -25.56 -8.61
N ALA A 183 43.86 -26.11 -9.82
CA ALA A 183 45.00 -26.76 -10.44
C ALA A 183 45.48 -25.86 -11.59
N LYS A 184 46.72 -25.37 -11.49
CA LYS A 184 47.39 -24.59 -12.54
C LYS A 184 47.64 -25.50 -13.74
N THR A 185 47.06 -25.18 -14.89
CA THR A 185 47.50 -25.72 -16.18
C THR A 185 48.58 -24.79 -16.76
N PRO A 186 49.74 -25.31 -17.21
CA PRO A 186 50.68 -24.48 -17.94
C PRO A 186 50.17 -24.26 -19.36
N ARG A 187 50.28 -23.01 -19.80
CA ARG A 187 49.94 -22.52 -21.14
C ARG A 187 51.07 -22.90 -22.09
N VAL A 188 50.77 -23.66 -23.14
CA VAL A 188 51.67 -23.83 -24.30
C VAL A 188 51.05 -23.05 -25.47
N ASP A 189 51.76 -22.02 -25.91
CA ASP A 189 51.40 -21.22 -27.08
C ASP A 189 51.80 -21.96 -28.38
N PRO A 190 50.99 -21.89 -29.45
CA PRO A 190 51.34 -22.46 -30.75
C PRO A 190 51.97 -21.43 -31.69
N LEU A 191 52.71 -21.94 -32.68
CA LEU A 191 53.32 -21.30 -33.86
C LEU A 191 54.76 -20.76 -33.69
N ASN A 192 55.74 -21.41 -34.31
CA ASN A 192 56.26 -20.97 -35.62
C ASN A 192 57.26 -21.98 -36.20
N GLN A 193 57.29 -22.01 -37.52
CA GLN A 193 57.99 -22.89 -38.44
C GLN A 193 59.51 -22.67 -38.48
N SER A 194 60.19 -23.71 -38.99
CA SER A 194 61.18 -23.66 -40.07
C SER A 194 62.57 -24.20 -39.73
N LEU A 195 62.88 -25.28 -40.46
CA LEU A 195 64.02 -25.45 -41.36
C LEU A 195 65.41 -25.81 -40.82
N ASN A 196 65.98 -26.74 -41.61
CA ASN A 196 67.39 -27.11 -41.82
C ASN A 196 67.99 -28.10 -40.82
N ALA A 197 68.86 -29.02 -41.18
CA ALA A 197 69.27 -29.72 -42.41
C ALA A 197 70.43 -30.62 -41.95
N SER A 198 70.66 -31.74 -42.65
CA SER A 198 71.95 -32.48 -42.68
C SER A 198 72.44 -33.14 -41.38
N VAL A 199 73.20 -34.23 -41.35
CA VAL A 199 73.71 -35.25 -42.29
C VAL A 199 74.50 -36.24 -41.39
N CYS A 200 74.65 -37.49 -41.86
CA CYS A 200 75.56 -38.57 -41.37
C CYS A 200 75.26 -39.16 -39.98
N GLY A 201 75.23 -40.48 -39.77
CA GLY A 201 75.80 -41.58 -40.54
C GLY A 201 76.85 -42.31 -39.70
N ALA A 202 76.53 -43.52 -39.25
CA ALA A 202 77.40 -44.71 -39.07
C ALA A 202 76.59 -45.79 -38.36
#